data_AF-A0A6G0UU36-F1
#
_entry.id   AF-A0A6G0UU36-F1
#
_cell.length_a   1.000
_cell.length_b   1.000
_cell.length_c   1.000
_cell.angle_alpha   90.00
_cell.angle_beta   90.00
_cell.angle_gamma   90.00
#
_symmetry.space_group_name_H-M   'P 1'
#
loop_
_entity.id
_entity.type
_entity.pdbx_description
1 polymer ?
#
loop_
_entity_poly.entity_id
_entity_poly.type
_entity_poly.pdbx_seq_one_letter_code
_entity_poly.pdbx_strand_id
1 'polypeptide(L)'
;MSEFESLFFELEEKIWGSVQKVVESQNHRKYSVIFTGYSLGEAVVTLTVMRTIAHDFRTSNQVELFMFGESRVGTFVFANSVDKEVPHKFGITHGGDPIVHLPPFRSLGNTSCFINEPNVPSHHGTEVFYNIMEFGSNFLRCTAKDEDEQCNNSRHDNLNFKDHEYYFQHKVVSYGKNDCTDVDGVDNEAISSRLSAILPVMALFALVNYH
;
A
#
# COMPACT_ATOMS: atom_id res chain seq x y z
N MET A 1 14.10 2.56 14.57
CA MET A 1 13.31 1.75 13.63
C MET A 1 12.39 0.89 14.45
N SER A 2 11.08 0.95 14.20
CA SER A 2 10.08 0.13 14.89
C SER A 2 10.16 -1.33 14.41
N GLU A 3 9.49 -2.25 15.13
CA GLU A 3 9.40 -3.67 14.73
C GLU A 3 8.68 -3.83 13.37
N PHE A 4 7.65 -3.01 13.11
CA PHE A 4 6.93 -2.98 11.83
C PHE A 4 7.80 -2.50 10.67
N GLU A 5 8.54 -1.41 10.85
CA GLU A 5 9.48 -0.93 9.83
C GLU A 5 10.53 -2.00 9.51
N SER A 6 11.04 -2.69 10.55
CA SER A 6 12.03 -3.76 10.38
C SER A 6 11.48 -4.92 9.53
N LEU A 7 10.23 -5.32 9.76
CA LEU A 7 9.55 -6.34 8.95
C LEU A 7 9.45 -5.93 7.47
N PHE A 8 9.10 -4.67 7.19
CA PHE A 8 8.98 -4.19 5.81
C PHE A 8 10.31 -4.27 5.06
N PHE A 9 11.41 -3.85 5.70
CA PHE A 9 12.76 -3.97 5.14
C PHE A 9 13.17 -5.42 4.91
N GLU A 10 12.93 -6.32 5.88
CA GLU A 10 13.27 -7.75 5.72
C GLU A 10 12.52 -8.41 4.56
N LEU A 11 11.27 -8.01 4.33
CA LEU A 11 10.49 -8.50 3.21
C LEU A 11 10.96 -7.89 1.89
N GLU A 12 11.25 -6.59 1.84
CA GLU A 12 11.82 -5.94 0.66
C GLU A 12 13.12 -6.63 0.21
N GLU A 13 14.04 -6.89 1.12
CA GLU A 13 15.31 -7.55 0.82
C GLU A 13 15.12 -8.96 0.21
N LYS A 14 14.10 -9.70 0.67
CA LYS A 14 13.79 -11.04 0.13
C LYS A 14 13.31 -11.00 -1.32
N ILE A 15 12.69 -9.90 -1.74
CA ILE A 15 12.06 -9.80 -3.07
C ILE A 15 12.93 -9.02 -4.05
N TRP A 16 13.85 -8.21 -3.52
CA TRP A 16 14.68 -7.30 -4.26
C TRP A 16 15.41 -7.97 -5.42
N GLY A 17 16.00 -9.16 -5.22
CA GLY A 17 16.71 -9.87 -6.28
C GLY A 17 15.85 -10.23 -7.51
N SER A 18 14.53 -10.34 -7.35
CA SER A 18 13.60 -10.55 -8.47
C SER A 18 13.21 -9.22 -9.12
N VAL A 19 12.95 -8.19 -8.31
CA VAL A 19 12.60 -6.85 -8.80
C VAL A 19 13.77 -6.23 -9.56
N GLN A 20 14.99 -6.33 -9.03
CA GLN A 20 16.22 -5.82 -9.61
C GLN A 20 16.39 -6.28 -11.06
N LYS A 21 16.13 -7.57 -11.36
CA LYS A 21 16.20 -8.10 -12.73
C LYS A 21 15.24 -7.40 -13.69
N VAL A 22 14.06 -7.01 -13.21
CA VAL A 22 13.05 -6.32 -14.02
C VAL A 22 13.44 -4.87 -14.25
N VAL A 23 13.81 -4.15 -13.20
CA VAL A 23 14.16 -2.72 -13.29
C VAL A 23 15.49 -2.50 -14.01
N GLU A 24 16.44 -3.43 -13.95
CA GLU A 24 17.71 -3.33 -14.69
C GLU A 24 17.62 -3.75 -16.16
N SER A 25 16.56 -4.49 -16.53
CA SER A 25 16.41 -5.05 -17.88
C SER A 25 16.57 -3.98 -18.95
N GLN A 26 17.58 -4.15 -19.81
CA GLN A 26 17.88 -3.25 -20.93
C GLN A 26 16.71 -3.17 -21.90
N ASN A 27 16.01 -4.28 -22.10
CA ASN A 27 14.84 -4.36 -22.99
C ASN A 27 13.66 -3.53 -22.46
N HIS A 28 13.62 -3.25 -21.16
CA HIS A 28 12.51 -2.54 -20.52
C HIS A 28 12.86 -1.11 -20.09
N ARG A 29 14.08 -0.61 -20.36
CA ARG A 29 14.54 0.72 -19.90
C ARG A 29 13.71 1.90 -20.38
N LYS A 30 13.01 1.74 -21.51
CA LYS A 30 12.18 2.80 -22.10
C LYS A 30 10.77 2.86 -21.51
N TYR A 31 10.34 1.83 -20.78
CA TYR A 31 9.01 1.78 -20.19
C TYR A 31 9.02 2.30 -18.76
N SER A 32 7.93 2.96 -18.38
CA SER A 32 7.63 3.21 -16.98
C SER A 32 7.29 1.91 -16.26
N VAL A 33 7.58 1.86 -14.97
CA VAL A 33 7.33 0.70 -14.11
C VAL A 33 6.29 1.09 -13.07
N ILE A 34 5.20 0.33 -13.03
CA ILE A 34 4.17 0.47 -12.01
C ILE A 34 4.52 -0.47 -10.86
N PHE A 35 4.68 0.10 -9.67
CA PHE A 35 4.81 -0.61 -8.42
C PHE A 35 3.43 -0.67 -7.77
N THR A 36 3.00 -1.87 -7.40
CA THR A 36 1.70 -2.07 -6.76
C THR A 36 1.76 -3.08 -5.64
N GLY A 37 1.06 -2.80 -4.56
CA GLY A 37 1.02 -3.65 -3.37
C GLY A 37 -0.32 -3.55 -2.66
N TYR A 38 -0.69 -4.62 -1.96
CA TYR A 38 -1.91 -4.71 -1.16
C TYR A 38 -1.56 -5.10 0.27
N SER A 39 -2.22 -4.48 1.25
CA SER A 39 -1.98 -4.75 2.67
C SER A 39 -0.48 -4.59 2.97
N LEU A 40 0.15 -5.52 3.70
CA LEU A 40 1.60 -5.54 3.94
C LEU A 40 2.47 -5.32 2.67
N GLY A 41 2.00 -5.75 1.51
CA GLY A 41 2.71 -5.59 0.24
C GLY A 41 2.88 -4.13 -0.18
N GLU A 42 1.99 -3.22 0.26
CA GLU A 42 2.09 -1.79 -0.05
C GLU A 42 3.39 -1.19 0.52
N ALA A 43 3.67 -1.45 1.80
CA ALA A 43 4.87 -0.96 2.48
C ALA A 43 6.15 -1.49 1.83
N VAL A 44 6.13 -2.76 1.42
CA VAL A 44 7.25 -3.41 0.73
C VAL A 44 7.51 -2.74 -0.62
N VAL A 45 6.48 -2.48 -1.43
CA VAL A 45 6.68 -1.85 -2.75
C VAL A 45 7.05 -0.37 -2.64
N THR A 46 6.61 0.33 -1.60
CA THR A 46 7.06 1.69 -1.28
C THR A 46 8.57 1.73 -1.02
N LEU A 47 9.09 0.83 -0.19
CA LEU A 47 10.54 0.72 0.01
C LEU A 47 11.26 0.35 -1.30
N THR A 48 10.69 -0.58 -2.06
CA THR A 48 11.24 -1.06 -3.32
C THR A 48 11.37 0.06 -4.37
N VAL A 49 10.34 0.91 -4.53
CA VAL A 49 10.38 2.01 -5.51
C VAL A 49 11.41 3.07 -5.11
N MET A 50 11.50 3.38 -3.81
CA MET A 50 12.52 4.30 -3.30
C MET A 50 13.93 3.77 -3.52
N ARG A 51 14.17 2.47 -3.27
CA ARG A 51 15.45 1.82 -3.59
C ARG A 51 15.75 1.85 -5.08
N THR A 52 14.73 1.61 -5.92
CA THR A 52 14.86 1.66 -7.38
C THR A 52 15.34 3.02 -7.88
N ILE A 53 14.77 4.11 -7.33
CA ILE A 53 15.18 5.49 -7.65
C ILE A 53 16.57 5.79 -7.09
N ALA A 54 16.81 5.47 -5.82
CA ALA A 54 18.06 5.79 -5.12
C ALA A 54 19.31 5.16 -5.76
N HIS A 55 19.15 4.04 -6.46
CA HIS A 55 20.21 3.36 -7.20
C HIS A 55 20.21 3.65 -8.71
N ASP A 56 19.44 4.65 -9.17
CA ASP A 56 19.34 5.06 -10.57
C ASP A 56 18.91 3.95 -11.55
N PHE A 57 18.17 2.93 -11.08
CA PHE A 57 17.63 1.88 -11.95
C PHE A 57 16.46 2.40 -12.80
N ARG A 58 15.68 3.31 -12.24
CA ARG A 58 14.64 4.09 -12.91
C ARG A 58 14.64 5.51 -12.36
N THR A 59 14.38 6.48 -13.22
CA THR A 59 14.18 7.87 -12.77
C THR A 59 12.79 8.04 -12.16
N SER A 60 12.60 9.10 -11.35
CA SER A 60 11.31 9.46 -10.74
C SER A 60 10.13 9.49 -11.73
N ASN A 61 10.36 9.94 -12.97
CA ASN A 61 9.31 10.03 -13.99
C ASN A 61 9.02 8.69 -14.70
N GLN A 62 9.80 7.66 -14.42
CA GLN A 62 9.64 6.31 -14.98
C GLN A 62 9.06 5.34 -13.95
N VAL A 63 8.59 5.82 -12.81
CA VAL A 63 7.95 4.99 -11.80
C VAL A 63 6.61 5.57 -11.41
N GLU A 64 5.68 4.67 -11.12
CA GLU A 64 4.38 4.99 -10.54
C GLU A 64 4.11 4.03 -9.39
N LEU A 65 3.42 4.50 -8.35
CA LEU A 65 3.16 3.74 -7.14
C LEU A 65 1.65 3.72 -6.85
N PHE A 66 1.07 2.54 -6.77
CA PHE A 66 -0.34 2.32 -6.42
C PHE A 66 -0.43 1.37 -5.23
N MET A 67 -1.05 1.81 -4.14
CA MET A 67 -1.04 1.10 -2.86
C MET A 67 -2.47 0.84 -2.43
N PHE A 68 -2.83 -0.41 -2.17
CA PHE A 68 -4.17 -0.79 -1.74
C PHE A 68 -4.18 -1.09 -0.26
N GLY A 69 -4.94 -0.30 0.52
CA GLY A 69 -4.90 -0.33 1.98
C GLY A 69 -3.60 0.26 2.51
N GLU A 70 -3.20 1.43 1.99
CA GLU A 70 -1.97 2.13 2.36
C GLU A 70 -1.92 2.36 3.87
N SER A 71 -0.88 1.82 4.52
CA SER A 71 -0.57 2.00 5.92
C SER A 71 0.56 3.03 6.08
N ARG A 72 0.90 3.41 7.33
CA ARG A 72 2.03 4.31 7.58
C ARG A 72 3.35 3.56 7.51
N VAL A 73 4.00 3.59 6.35
CA VAL A 73 5.23 2.82 6.08
C VAL A 73 6.43 3.28 6.93
N GLY A 74 6.52 4.57 7.24
CA GLY A 74 7.63 5.14 7.98
C GLY A 74 7.31 6.50 8.58
N THR A 75 8.35 7.23 8.96
CA THR A 75 8.19 8.53 9.61
C THR A 75 7.77 9.63 8.64
N PHE A 76 7.34 10.78 9.18
CA PHE A 76 7.05 11.99 8.42
C PHE A 76 8.18 12.39 7.46
N VAL A 77 9.45 12.23 7.86
CA VAL A 77 10.61 12.51 6.99
C VAL A 77 10.67 11.53 5.82
N PHE A 78 10.41 10.24 6.07
CA PHE A 78 10.36 9.23 5.02
C PHE A 78 9.18 9.49 4.07
N ALA A 79 7.99 9.74 4.61
CA ALA A 79 6.80 10.06 3.83
C ALA A 79 7.02 11.24 2.88
N ASN A 80 7.63 12.34 3.37
CA ASN A 80 7.99 13.49 2.53
C ASN A 80 9.05 13.16 1.47
N SER A 81 9.93 12.20 1.74
CA SER A 81 10.92 11.74 0.76
C SER A 81 10.26 10.96 -0.36
N VAL A 82 9.34 10.04 -0.04
CA VAL A 82 8.49 9.36 -1.03
C VAL A 82 7.71 10.39 -1.84
N ASP A 83 7.17 11.41 -1.17
CA ASP A 83 6.42 12.46 -1.83
C ASP A 83 7.20 13.23 -2.89
N LYS A 84 8.48 13.47 -2.59
CA LYS A 84 9.39 14.22 -3.45
C LYS A 84 9.90 13.36 -4.61
N GLU A 85 10.26 12.12 -4.34
CA GLU A 85 10.97 11.27 -5.30
C GLU A 85 10.01 10.50 -6.24
N VAL A 86 8.76 10.26 -5.85
CA VAL A 86 7.75 9.56 -6.64
C VAL A 86 6.60 10.52 -6.99
N PRO A 87 6.56 11.11 -8.20
CA PRO A 87 5.52 12.09 -8.56
C PRO A 87 4.12 11.47 -8.64
N HIS A 88 4.01 10.28 -9.22
CA HIS A 88 2.76 9.55 -9.40
C HIS A 88 2.65 8.44 -8.36
N LYS A 89 1.98 8.75 -7.25
CA LYS A 89 1.80 7.87 -6.10
C LYS A 89 0.39 8.02 -5.55
N PHE A 90 -0.31 6.90 -5.37
CA PHE A 90 -1.71 6.89 -4.98
C PHE A 90 -1.96 5.79 -3.96
N GLY A 91 -2.49 6.18 -2.81
CA GLY A 91 -3.05 5.28 -1.81
C GLY A 91 -4.53 5.09 -2.06
N ILE A 92 -4.97 3.87 -2.31
CA ILE A 92 -6.36 3.51 -2.53
C ILE A 92 -6.89 2.91 -1.23
N THR A 93 -7.89 3.56 -0.65
CA THR A 93 -8.47 3.19 0.64
C THR A 93 -9.97 2.93 0.50
N HIS A 94 -10.51 2.00 1.28
CA HIS A 94 -11.91 1.58 1.20
C HIS A 94 -12.57 1.63 2.57
N GLY A 95 -13.72 2.31 2.65
CA GLY A 95 -14.61 2.27 3.82
C GLY A 95 -13.88 2.56 5.13
N GLY A 96 -14.15 1.74 6.14
CA GLY A 96 -13.46 1.76 7.43
C GLY A 96 -12.31 0.76 7.52
N ASP A 97 -11.50 0.60 6.48
CA ASP A 97 -10.32 -0.27 6.50
C ASP A 97 -9.39 0.08 7.70
N PRO A 98 -9.25 -0.81 8.70
CA PRO A 98 -8.46 -0.51 9.89
C PRO A 98 -6.95 -0.50 9.64
N ILE A 99 -6.47 -1.10 8.55
CA ILE A 99 -5.03 -1.20 8.24
C ILE A 99 -4.45 0.17 7.89
N VAL A 100 -5.25 1.03 7.26
CA VAL A 100 -4.87 2.41 6.92
C VAL A 100 -4.49 3.20 8.17
N HIS A 101 -5.05 2.88 9.34
CA HIS A 101 -4.72 3.60 10.56
C HIS A 101 -3.48 3.05 11.29
N LEU A 102 -2.77 2.08 10.73
CA LEU A 102 -1.61 1.45 11.35
C LEU A 102 -0.29 1.84 10.68
N PRO A 103 0.84 1.83 11.42
CA PRO A 103 0.91 2.02 12.87
C PRO A 103 0.24 3.33 13.30
N PRO A 104 -0.31 3.41 14.52
CA PRO A 104 -0.93 4.63 15.01
C PRO A 104 0.07 5.79 15.04
N PHE A 105 -0.33 6.97 14.54
CA PHE A 105 0.49 8.17 14.63
C PHE A 105 0.64 8.70 16.08
N ARG A 106 -0.20 8.23 17.02
CA ARG A 106 -0.13 8.52 18.46
C ARG A 106 0.41 7.30 19.22
N SER A 107 1.44 7.50 20.03
CA SER A 107 1.84 6.49 21.02
C SER A 107 0.78 6.34 22.10
N LEU A 108 0.52 5.11 22.55
CA LEU A 108 -0.40 4.82 23.65
C LEU A 108 0.03 5.61 24.90
N GLY A 109 -0.74 6.67 25.24
CA GLY A 109 -0.52 7.50 26.43
C GLY A 109 0.01 8.92 26.19
N ASN A 110 0.31 9.32 24.95
CA ASN A 110 0.67 10.70 24.62
C ASN A 110 -0.43 11.37 23.79
N THR A 111 -1.05 12.42 24.33
CA THR A 111 -2.11 13.19 23.67
C THR A 111 -1.58 14.32 22.78
N SER A 112 -0.27 14.59 22.81
CA SER A 112 0.38 15.64 22.02
C SER A 112 1.37 15.02 21.03
N CYS A 113 0.86 14.52 19.90
CA CYS A 113 1.67 14.26 18.72
C CYS A 113 1.21 15.26 17.64
N PHE A 114 2.08 16.19 17.26
CA PHE A 114 1.84 17.00 16.07
C PHE A 114 2.10 16.10 14.85
N ILE A 115 1.19 16.13 13.88
CA ILE A 115 1.21 15.25 12.69
C ILE A 115 2.50 15.48 11.87
N ASN A 116 3.13 16.64 12.04
CA ASN A 116 4.34 17.07 11.33
C ASN A 116 5.66 16.86 12.12
N GLU A 117 5.64 16.06 13.20
CA GLU A 117 6.87 15.72 13.93
C GLU A 117 7.74 14.76 13.10
N PRO A 118 9.07 14.98 13.00
CA PRO A 118 9.95 14.23 12.08
C PRO A 118 9.92 12.71 12.22
N ASN A 119 9.64 12.19 13.42
CA ASN A 119 9.70 10.77 13.76
C ASN A 119 8.32 10.14 13.99
N VAL A 120 7.23 10.86 13.72
CA VAL A 120 5.88 10.32 13.81
C VAL A 120 5.57 9.52 12.55
N PRO A 121 4.95 8.32 12.66
CA PRO A 121 4.47 7.62 11.48
C PRO A 121 3.46 8.47 10.72
N SER A 122 3.62 8.58 9.40
CA SER A 122 2.76 9.41 8.55
C SER A 122 2.51 8.73 7.22
N HIS A 123 1.31 8.94 6.66
CA HIS A 123 1.03 8.59 5.28
C HIS A 123 1.83 9.45 4.30
N HIS A 124 2.04 8.92 3.10
CA HIS A 124 2.56 9.66 1.96
C HIS A 124 1.55 9.60 0.81
N GLY A 125 1.86 10.19 -0.32
CA GLY A 125 1.02 10.01 -1.50
C GLY A 125 -0.26 10.83 -1.48
N THR A 126 -1.04 10.62 -2.53
CA THR A 126 -2.40 11.14 -2.62
C THR A 126 -3.38 10.03 -2.30
N GLU A 127 -4.22 10.24 -1.29
CA GLU A 127 -5.26 9.28 -0.95
C GLU A 127 -6.42 9.39 -1.94
N VAL A 128 -6.85 8.24 -2.45
CA VAL A 128 -8.02 8.02 -3.29
C VAL A 128 -8.98 7.15 -2.48
N PHE A 129 -9.86 7.82 -1.75
CA PHE A 129 -10.75 7.19 -0.79
C PHE A 129 -12.11 6.85 -1.42
N TYR A 130 -12.51 5.59 -1.25
CA TYR A 130 -13.84 5.10 -1.61
C TYR A 130 -14.62 4.78 -0.34
N ASN A 131 -15.69 5.51 -0.07
CA ASN A 131 -16.60 5.17 1.03
C ASN A 131 -17.34 3.83 0.77
N ILE A 132 -17.61 3.54 -0.50
CA ILE A 132 -18.10 2.26 -1.03
C ILE A 132 -17.31 2.01 -2.32
N MET A 133 -16.74 0.81 -2.48
CA MET A 133 -15.88 0.47 -3.62
C MET A 133 -16.52 -0.57 -4.55
N GLU A 134 -17.56 -0.14 -5.26
CA GLU A 134 -18.18 -0.88 -6.36
C GLU A 134 -17.71 -0.33 -7.72
N PHE A 135 -17.99 -1.06 -8.81
CA PHE A 135 -17.65 -0.58 -10.15
C PHE A 135 -18.44 0.70 -10.46
N GLY A 136 -17.73 1.76 -10.83
CA GLY A 136 -18.32 3.07 -11.11
C GLY A 136 -18.63 3.91 -9.88
N SER A 137 -18.23 3.47 -8.67
CA SER A 137 -18.33 4.30 -7.47
C SER A 137 -17.50 5.59 -7.59
N ASN A 138 -18.02 6.67 -7.01
CA ASN A 138 -17.26 7.91 -6.86
C ASN A 138 -16.20 7.75 -5.76
N PHE A 139 -15.12 8.51 -5.89
CA PHE A 139 -14.06 8.59 -4.90
C PHE A 139 -13.81 10.03 -4.48
N LEU A 140 -13.25 10.20 -3.28
CA LEU A 140 -12.68 11.45 -2.80
C LEU A 140 -11.17 11.40 -2.98
N ARG A 141 -10.60 12.52 -3.41
CA ARG A 141 -9.15 12.68 -3.55
C ARG A 141 -8.65 13.60 -2.45
N CYS A 142 -7.94 13.04 -1.47
CA CYS A 142 -7.34 13.81 -0.40
C CYS A 142 -5.85 13.99 -0.66
N THR A 143 -5.44 15.27 -0.75
CA THR A 143 -4.06 15.68 -0.96
C THR A 143 -3.48 16.37 0.28
N ALA A 144 -4.28 16.54 1.34
CA ALA A 144 -3.82 17.16 2.56
C ALA A 144 -2.81 16.22 3.24
N LYS A 145 -1.62 16.77 3.54
CA LYS A 145 -0.50 16.04 4.14
C LYS A 145 -0.70 15.72 5.63
N ASP A 146 -1.71 16.32 6.25
CA ASP A 146 -1.96 16.27 7.69
C ASP A 146 -3.02 15.21 8.06
N GLU A 147 -3.00 14.03 7.42
CA GLU A 147 -3.94 12.93 7.77
C GLU A 147 -5.42 13.39 7.64
N ASP A 148 -5.83 13.75 6.41
CA ASP A 148 -7.12 14.41 6.10
C ASP A 148 -8.34 13.77 6.78
N GLU A 149 -9.02 14.54 7.65
CA GLU A 149 -10.21 14.09 8.39
C GLU A 149 -11.43 13.81 7.48
N GLN A 150 -11.40 14.21 6.20
CA GLN A 150 -12.51 14.02 5.26
C GLN A 150 -12.44 12.72 4.47
N CYS A 151 -11.27 12.07 4.37
CA CYS A 151 -11.11 10.77 3.70
C CYS A 151 -11.23 9.61 4.68
N ASN A 152 -10.34 8.62 4.65
CA ASN A 152 -10.48 7.41 5.48
C ASN A 152 -10.49 7.73 6.98
N ASN A 153 -9.84 8.81 7.44
CA ASN A 153 -9.93 9.24 8.85
C ASN A 153 -11.35 9.65 9.29
N SER A 154 -12.26 10.00 8.37
CA SER A 154 -13.68 10.19 8.69
C SER A 154 -14.37 8.91 9.19
N ARG A 155 -13.74 7.75 8.97
CA ARG A 155 -14.23 6.41 9.31
C ARG A 155 -13.57 5.81 10.54
N HIS A 156 -12.71 6.56 11.24
CA HIS A 156 -11.96 6.08 12.40
C HIS A 156 -12.84 5.48 13.51
N ASP A 157 -14.08 5.96 13.68
CA ASP A 157 -15.03 5.44 14.68
C ASP A 157 -15.91 4.28 14.15
N ASN A 158 -15.77 3.92 12.88
CA ASN A 158 -16.56 2.87 12.22
C ASN A 158 -15.67 2.00 11.33
N LEU A 159 -14.76 1.27 11.98
CA LEU A 159 -13.81 0.36 11.35
C LEU A 159 -14.44 -0.99 11.03
N ASN A 160 -14.11 -1.51 9.85
CA ASN A 160 -14.60 -2.80 9.36
C ASN A 160 -13.51 -3.50 8.55
N PHE A 161 -13.04 -4.64 9.05
CA PHE A 161 -12.00 -5.42 8.38
C PHE A 161 -12.44 -5.95 7.01
N LYS A 162 -13.75 -6.11 6.76
CA LYS A 162 -14.25 -6.48 5.44
C LYS A 162 -13.87 -5.43 4.37
N ASP A 163 -13.79 -4.16 4.75
CA ASP A 163 -13.43 -3.10 3.81
C ASP A 163 -11.96 -3.22 3.39
N HIS A 164 -11.11 -3.83 4.23
CA HIS A 164 -9.74 -4.23 3.85
C HIS A 164 -9.71 -5.42 2.89
N GLU A 165 -10.61 -6.40 3.04
CA GLU A 165 -10.58 -7.64 2.26
C GLU A 165 -11.07 -7.47 0.81
N TYR A 166 -11.91 -6.47 0.55
CA TYR A 166 -12.60 -6.29 -0.73
C TYR A 166 -12.21 -4.98 -1.41
N TYR A 167 -11.79 -5.08 -2.67
CA TYR A 167 -11.51 -3.93 -3.53
C TYR A 167 -12.19 -4.15 -4.88
N PHE A 168 -12.99 -3.18 -5.31
CA PHE A 168 -13.78 -3.23 -6.55
C PHE A 168 -14.62 -4.51 -6.70
N GLN A 169 -15.36 -4.87 -5.65
CA GLN A 169 -16.17 -6.10 -5.53
C GLN A 169 -15.41 -7.42 -5.52
N HIS A 170 -14.08 -7.41 -5.64
CA HIS A 170 -13.27 -8.62 -5.54
C HIS A 170 -12.73 -8.80 -4.13
N LYS A 171 -12.86 -10.01 -3.58
CA LYS A 171 -12.10 -10.40 -2.38
C LYS A 171 -10.65 -10.63 -2.79
N VAL A 172 -9.78 -9.67 -2.50
CA VAL A 172 -8.46 -9.49 -3.15
C VAL A 172 -7.61 -10.76 -3.10
N VAL A 173 -7.49 -11.37 -1.92
CA VAL A 173 -6.63 -12.55 -1.71
C VAL A 173 -7.15 -13.78 -2.49
N SER A 174 -8.45 -14.05 -2.46
CA SER A 174 -9.02 -15.18 -3.21
C SER A 174 -8.99 -14.92 -4.70
N TYR A 175 -9.34 -13.70 -5.13
CA TYR A 175 -9.32 -13.31 -6.54
C TYR A 175 -7.93 -13.52 -7.16
N GLY A 176 -6.88 -13.03 -6.50
CA GLY A 176 -5.50 -13.23 -6.99
C GLY A 176 -5.04 -14.69 -6.97
N LYS A 177 -5.47 -15.49 -6.00
CA LYS A 177 -5.15 -16.94 -5.95
C LYS A 177 -5.86 -17.75 -7.02
N ASN A 178 -7.00 -17.27 -7.50
CA ASN A 178 -7.84 -17.94 -8.49
C ASN A 178 -7.67 -17.33 -9.88
N ASP A 179 -6.45 -16.91 -10.24
CA ASP A 179 -6.11 -16.39 -11.57
C ASP A 179 -7.03 -15.24 -12.02
N CYS A 180 -7.30 -14.31 -11.11
CA CYS A 180 -8.16 -13.16 -11.35
C CYS A 180 -9.60 -13.55 -11.70
N THR A 181 -10.15 -14.56 -11.02
CA THR A 181 -11.56 -14.95 -11.12
C THR A 181 -12.21 -15.00 -9.74
N ASP A 182 -13.47 -14.54 -9.67
CA ASP A 182 -14.27 -14.66 -8.47
C ASP A 182 -14.77 -16.09 -8.28
N VAL A 183 -14.85 -16.53 -7.03
CA VAL A 183 -15.40 -17.83 -6.66
C VAL A 183 -16.69 -17.60 -5.88
N ASP A 184 -17.81 -17.99 -6.47
CA ASP A 184 -19.12 -17.91 -5.84
C ASP A 184 -19.20 -18.84 -4.62
N GLY A 185 -19.74 -18.34 -3.50
CA GLY A 185 -20.24 -19.19 -2.41
C GLY A 185 -19.24 -19.62 -1.32
N VAL A 186 -18.08 -18.96 -1.17
CA VAL A 186 -17.22 -19.17 0.00
C VAL A 186 -17.30 -17.98 0.97
N ASP A 187 -18.33 -17.99 1.82
CA ASP A 187 -18.29 -17.28 3.10
C ASP A 187 -17.20 -17.93 3.96
N ASN A 188 -16.01 -17.33 3.92
CA ASN A 188 -14.75 -17.86 4.46
C ASN A 188 -14.63 -17.76 6.00
N GLU A 189 -15.70 -17.97 6.77
CA GLU A 189 -15.58 -18.10 8.24
C GLU A 189 -14.67 -19.28 8.64
N ALA A 190 -14.50 -20.27 7.76
CA ALA A 190 -13.63 -21.43 7.99
C ALA A 190 -12.12 -21.18 7.79
N ILE A 191 -11.69 -20.05 7.20
CA ILE A 191 -10.26 -19.74 7.02
C ILE A 191 -9.69 -18.94 8.21
N SER A 192 -10.55 -18.26 8.97
CA SER A 192 -10.17 -17.53 10.19
C SER A 192 -9.45 -18.42 11.22
N SER A 193 -9.81 -19.70 11.31
CA SER A 193 -9.19 -20.64 12.26
C SER A 193 -7.78 -21.12 11.86
N ARG A 194 -7.25 -20.73 10.69
CA ARG A 194 -5.90 -21.10 10.23
C ARG A 194 -4.98 -19.90 9.96
N LEU A 195 -5.45 -18.68 10.22
CA LEU A 195 -4.66 -17.45 10.06
C LEU A 195 -3.58 -17.24 11.14
N SER A 196 -3.44 -18.14 12.10
CA SER A 196 -2.28 -18.19 12.99
C SER A 196 -1.02 -18.79 12.35
N ALA A 197 -1.03 -19.17 11.07
CA ALA A 197 0.06 -19.96 10.48
C ALA A 197 0.56 -19.60 9.07
N ILE A 198 0.14 -18.51 8.41
CA ILE A 198 0.63 -18.22 7.05
C ILE A 198 0.90 -16.72 6.81
N LEU A 199 2.04 -16.22 7.32
CA LEU A 199 3.01 -15.53 6.44
C LEU A 199 3.48 -16.61 5.44
N PRO A 200 3.65 -16.43 4.10
CA PRO A 200 3.50 -15.28 3.20
C PRO A 200 2.67 -15.62 1.93
N VAL A 201 1.96 -14.67 1.31
CA VAL A 201 1.57 -14.80 -0.11
C VAL A 201 1.77 -13.46 -0.82
N MET A 202 2.94 -13.35 -1.41
CA MET A 202 3.29 -12.37 -2.42
C MET A 202 2.59 -12.68 -3.74
N ALA A 203 1.97 -11.67 -4.35
CA ALA A 203 1.63 -11.70 -5.77
C ALA A 203 2.21 -10.43 -6.43
N LEU A 204 3.40 -10.61 -7.01
CA LEU A 204 4.05 -9.66 -7.89
C LEU A 204 3.38 -9.80 -9.27
N PHE A 205 2.44 -8.91 -9.62
CA PHE A 205 1.93 -8.82 -10.99
C PHE A 205 2.54 -7.60 -11.68
N ALA A 206 3.65 -7.82 -12.39
CA ALA A 206 4.14 -6.89 -13.40
C ALA A 206 3.47 -7.25 -14.74
N LEU A 207 2.41 -6.55 -15.11
CA LEU A 207 1.82 -6.64 -16.44
C LEU A 207 2.70 -5.85 -17.43
N VAL A 208 3.49 -6.59 -18.22
CA VAL A 208 4.11 -6.07 -19.45
C VAL A 208 3.03 -6.11 -20.53
N ASN A 209 2.45 -4.95 -20.87
CA ASN A 209 1.54 -4.84 -22.01
C ASN A 209 2.31 -5.05 -23.32
N TYR A 210 1.91 -6.07 -24.08
CA TYR A 210 2.37 -6.36 -25.43
C TYR A 210 1.39 -5.70 -26.41
N HIS A 211 1.85 -4.68 -27.15
CA HIS A 211 1.40 -4.34 -28.50
C HIS A 211 2.49 -3.56 -29.22
#